data_AF-A0A9D5N5N0-F1
#
_entry.id   AF-A0A9D5N5N0-F1
#
_cell.length_a   1.000
_cell.length_b   1.000
_cell.length_c   1.000
_cell.angle_alpha   90.00
_cell.angle_beta   90.00
_cell.angle_gamma   90.00
#
_symmetry.space_group_name_H-M   'P 1'
#
loop_
_entity.id
_entity.type
_entity.pdbx_description
1 polymer ?
#
loop_
_entity_poly.entity_id
_entity_poly.type
_entity_poly.pdbx_seq_one_letter_code
_entity_poly.pdbx_strand_id
1 'polypeptide(L)'
;AEAEAIVRYIKDNPSDNIGVITPFVKQKEYIKKELESNGINNVDCGTVHAFQGDEKDVILFSLALSEHTRPETYAWLKNNRELINVSTSRARQQLYLFTDSNALERLHDPSQEDDLYDLACYVRSAGTYQLTPKPVESRALGIRPYSTATEEAFLENLTHALDNAFSDGSHYTVHKEVPVSQVFMENISSKDYFYRGRFDFVVYRRYQKKEIPVLAVELDGMEHLSDHIVKARDEQKEAICREHGFELIRVDNTYARRYHYIKEILTQYFRS
;
A
#
# COMPACT_ATOMS: atom_id res chain seq x y z
N ALA A 1 11.26 23.11 -9.32
CA ALA A 1 10.44 22.05 -8.67
C ALA A 1 11.07 20.67 -8.91
N GLU A 2 10.73 19.63 -8.12
CA GLU A 2 11.31 18.28 -8.28
C GLU A 2 11.16 17.73 -9.72
N ALA A 3 9.98 17.90 -10.35
CA ALA A 3 9.74 17.43 -11.71
C ALA A 3 10.67 18.06 -12.77
N GLU A 4 10.93 19.38 -12.66
CA GLU A 4 11.86 20.08 -13.55
C GLU A 4 13.30 19.57 -13.38
N ALA A 5 13.71 19.28 -12.14
CA ALA A 5 15.03 18.72 -11.84
C ALA A 5 15.18 17.31 -12.42
N ILE A 6 14.12 16.50 -12.36
CA ILE A 6 14.06 15.17 -12.98
C ILE A 6 14.19 15.27 -14.50
N VAL A 7 13.40 16.14 -15.14
CA VAL A 7 13.47 16.38 -16.59
C VAL A 7 14.88 16.81 -17.00
N ARG A 8 15.50 17.74 -16.24
CA ARG A 8 16.86 18.20 -16.49
C ARG A 8 17.86 17.05 -16.41
N TYR A 9 17.80 16.25 -15.34
CA TYR A 9 18.67 15.10 -15.18
C TYR A 9 18.57 14.14 -16.37
N ILE A 10 17.35 13.82 -16.82
CA ILE A 10 17.13 12.90 -17.96
C ILE A 10 17.69 13.47 -19.27
N LYS A 11 17.50 14.78 -19.52
CA LYS A 11 18.07 15.43 -20.71
C LYS A 11 19.59 15.40 -20.73
N ASP A 12 20.21 15.55 -19.56
CA ASP A 12 21.65 15.48 -19.41
C ASP A 12 22.18 14.03 -19.48
N ASN A 13 21.31 13.01 -19.33
CA ASN A 13 21.65 11.57 -19.32
C ASN A 13 20.68 10.71 -20.19
N PRO A 14 20.64 10.90 -21.52
CA PRO A 14 19.60 10.34 -22.39
C PRO A 14 19.72 8.83 -22.70
N SER A 15 20.84 8.18 -22.36
CA SER A 15 21.14 6.78 -22.72
C SER A 15 20.77 5.76 -21.64
N ASP A 16 20.30 6.21 -20.48
CA ASP A 16 20.13 5.34 -19.33
C ASP A 16 18.72 4.72 -19.31
N ASN A 17 18.64 3.43 -18.97
CA ASN A 17 17.37 2.78 -18.64
C ASN A 17 16.88 3.36 -17.30
N ILE A 18 16.15 4.49 -17.37
CA ILE A 18 15.73 5.29 -16.22
C ILE A 18 14.30 4.94 -15.81
N GLY A 19 14.09 4.78 -14.51
CA GLY A 19 12.76 4.78 -13.89
C GLY A 19 12.57 5.96 -12.94
N VAL A 20 11.38 6.55 -12.94
CA VAL A 20 10.97 7.58 -11.98
C VAL A 20 9.92 6.99 -11.03
N ILE A 21 10.25 6.99 -9.74
CA ILE A 21 9.37 6.49 -8.67
C ILE A 21 8.92 7.66 -7.81
N THR A 22 7.64 7.71 -7.46
CA THR A 22 7.11 8.66 -6.48
C THR A 22 5.95 8.05 -5.67
N PRO A 23 5.78 8.37 -4.38
CA PRO A 23 4.71 7.76 -3.58
C PRO A 23 3.31 8.30 -3.93
N PHE A 24 3.20 9.42 -4.64
CA PHE A 24 1.91 10.09 -4.86
C PHE A 24 1.46 10.04 -6.32
N VAL A 25 0.21 9.63 -6.54
CA VAL A 25 -0.41 9.54 -7.87
C VAL A 25 -0.41 10.90 -8.60
N LYS A 26 -0.75 11.99 -7.89
CA LYS A 26 -0.74 13.34 -8.46
C LYS A 26 0.66 13.78 -8.89
N GLN A 27 1.69 13.44 -8.11
CA GLN A 27 3.08 13.72 -8.46
C GLN A 27 3.50 12.90 -9.69
N LYS A 28 3.13 11.62 -9.75
CA LYS A 28 3.36 10.76 -10.92
C LYS A 28 2.77 11.39 -12.18
N GLU A 29 1.50 11.79 -12.13
CA GLU A 29 0.80 12.43 -13.26
C GLU A 29 1.47 13.75 -13.67
N TYR A 30 1.87 14.56 -12.69
CA TYR A 30 2.58 15.81 -12.94
C TYR A 30 3.94 15.58 -13.62
N ILE A 31 4.75 14.65 -13.11
CA ILE A 31 6.05 14.30 -13.71
C ILE A 31 5.85 13.75 -15.12
N LYS A 32 4.88 12.85 -15.35
CA LYS A 32 4.59 12.33 -16.69
C LYS A 32 4.30 13.44 -17.68
N LYS A 33 3.44 14.39 -17.30
CA LYS A 33 3.09 15.53 -18.15
C LYS A 33 4.30 16.41 -18.46
N GLU A 34 5.17 16.63 -17.47
CA GLU A 34 6.43 17.38 -17.67
C GLU A 34 7.39 16.64 -18.61
N LEU A 35 7.53 15.32 -18.48
CA LEU A 35 8.35 14.49 -19.39
C LEU A 35 7.81 14.57 -20.83
N GLU A 36 6.51 14.37 -21.02
CA GLU A 36 5.84 14.43 -22.33
C GLU A 36 5.99 15.81 -22.99
N SER A 37 5.78 16.88 -22.22
CA SER A 37 5.93 18.26 -22.70
C SER A 37 7.37 18.60 -23.12
N ASN A 38 8.34 17.84 -22.63
CA ASN A 38 9.75 17.95 -22.96
C ASN A 38 10.22 16.92 -24.00
N GLY A 39 9.30 16.16 -24.61
CA GLY A 39 9.58 15.16 -25.65
C GLY A 39 10.21 13.87 -25.13
N ILE A 40 10.13 13.59 -23.82
CA ILE A 40 10.71 12.41 -23.17
C ILE A 40 9.61 11.34 -23.03
N ASN A 41 9.69 10.28 -23.83
CA ASN A 41 8.68 9.21 -23.87
C ASN A 41 9.23 7.83 -23.48
N ASN A 42 10.55 7.71 -23.30
CA ASN A 42 11.27 6.46 -23.06
C ASN A 42 11.65 6.26 -21.58
N VAL A 43 10.92 6.90 -20.67
CA VAL A 43 11.17 6.82 -19.22
C VAL A 43 9.92 6.33 -18.54
N ASP A 44 10.05 5.23 -17.80
CA ASP A 44 8.96 4.71 -16.99
C ASP A 44 8.76 5.63 -15.78
N CYS A 45 7.53 6.08 -15.56
CA CYS A 45 7.19 6.91 -14.41
C CYS A 45 5.96 6.33 -13.70
N GLY A 46 6.07 6.11 -12.39
CA GLY A 46 5.08 5.35 -11.66
C GLY A 46 5.16 5.51 -10.15
N THR A 47 4.15 4.99 -9.47
CA THR A 47 4.26 4.71 -8.03
C THR A 47 5.03 3.42 -7.82
N VAL A 48 5.41 3.10 -6.58
CA VAL A 48 6.15 1.86 -6.27
C VAL A 48 5.47 0.56 -6.72
N HIS A 49 4.18 0.61 -7.04
CA HIS A 49 3.41 -0.50 -7.60
C HIS A 49 3.71 -0.73 -9.09
N ALA A 50 4.03 0.32 -9.85
CA ALA A 50 4.34 0.22 -11.27
C ALA A 50 5.68 -0.48 -11.55
N PHE A 51 6.58 -0.49 -10.55
CA PHE A 51 7.93 -1.07 -10.66
C PHE A 51 8.06 -2.42 -9.94
N GLN A 52 6.98 -3.20 -9.82
CA GLN A 52 7.05 -4.48 -9.13
C GLN A 52 7.65 -5.57 -10.05
N GLY A 53 8.94 -5.85 -9.88
CA GLY A 53 9.66 -6.90 -10.62
C GLY A 53 10.40 -6.40 -11.87
N ASP A 54 10.35 -5.09 -12.16
CA ASP A 54 11.11 -4.46 -13.23
C ASP A 54 12.21 -3.56 -12.66
N GLU A 55 13.46 -3.81 -13.04
CA GLU A 55 14.63 -3.08 -12.58
C GLU A 55 15.14 -2.10 -13.63
N LYS A 56 15.70 -0.98 -13.17
CA LYS A 56 16.24 0.10 -14.00
C LYS A 56 17.69 0.33 -13.65
N ASP A 57 18.50 0.77 -14.61
CA ASP A 57 19.91 1.08 -14.34
C ASP A 57 19.99 2.28 -13.38
N VAL A 58 19.10 3.25 -13.58
CA VAL A 58 18.97 4.44 -12.75
C VAL A 58 17.53 4.57 -12.25
N ILE A 59 17.36 4.79 -10.94
CA ILE A 59 16.09 5.19 -10.34
C ILE A 59 16.16 6.62 -9.85
N LEU A 60 15.19 7.43 -10.26
CA LEU A 60 14.93 8.77 -9.76
C LEU A 60 13.74 8.71 -8.79
N PHE A 61 14.00 8.82 -7.50
CA PHE A 61 13.00 8.70 -6.45
C PHE A 61 12.58 10.09 -5.94
N SER A 62 11.35 10.51 -6.24
CA SER A 62 10.76 11.80 -5.85
C SER A 62 9.85 11.64 -4.65
N LEU A 63 10.20 12.28 -3.52
CA LEU A 63 9.39 12.25 -2.30
C LEU A 63 8.22 13.23 -2.34
N ALA A 64 8.28 14.26 -3.19
CA ALA A 64 7.25 15.30 -3.31
C ALA A 64 6.91 15.96 -1.96
N LEU A 65 7.94 16.15 -1.12
CA LEU A 65 7.79 16.89 0.12
C LEU A 65 7.78 18.39 -0.17
N SER A 66 7.00 19.13 0.61
CA SER A 66 6.92 20.58 0.52
C SER A 66 6.66 21.19 1.90
N GLU A 67 6.76 22.51 1.99
CA GLU A 67 6.38 23.26 3.20
C GLU A 67 4.93 22.99 3.64
N HIS A 68 4.04 22.64 2.70
CA HIS A 68 2.63 22.34 2.98
C HIS A 68 2.37 20.86 3.32
N THR A 69 3.38 20.00 3.27
CA THR A 69 3.21 18.59 3.64
C THR A 69 2.89 18.48 5.13
N ARG A 70 1.77 17.81 5.43
CA ARG A 70 1.28 17.63 6.80
C ARG A 70 2.04 16.51 7.53
N PRO A 71 2.21 16.59 8.85
CA PRO A 71 2.87 15.55 9.65
C PRO A 71 2.29 14.15 9.44
N GLU A 72 0.97 14.02 9.29
CA GLU A 72 0.30 12.73 9.10
C GLU A 72 0.65 12.11 7.74
N THR A 73 0.82 12.94 6.71
CA THR A 73 1.26 12.47 5.39
C THR A 73 2.70 11.99 5.44
N TYR A 74 3.56 12.69 6.17
CA TYR A 74 4.94 12.27 6.37
C TYR A 74 5.05 11.03 7.25
N ALA A 75 4.22 10.90 8.28
CA ALA A 75 4.18 9.72 9.14
C ALA A 75 3.90 8.43 8.35
N TRP A 76 3.06 8.51 7.31
CA TRP A 76 2.86 7.41 6.39
C TRP A 76 4.10 7.11 5.54
N LEU A 77 4.84 8.13 5.09
CA LEU A 77 6.04 7.96 4.26
C LEU A 77 7.24 7.40 5.04
N LYS A 78 7.49 7.95 6.22
CA LYS A 78 8.79 7.86 6.91
C LYS A 78 9.25 6.45 7.26
N ASN A 79 8.30 5.55 7.52
CA ASN A 79 8.56 4.14 7.83
C ASN A 79 7.84 3.18 6.87
N ASN A 80 7.49 3.66 5.67
CA ASN A 80 6.94 2.79 4.64
C ASN A 80 8.06 1.91 4.05
N ARG A 81 8.29 0.77 4.70
CA ARG A 81 9.30 -0.22 4.33
C ARG A 81 9.18 -0.66 2.88
N GLU A 82 7.97 -0.79 2.34
CA GLU A 82 7.78 -1.19 0.95
C GLU A 82 8.26 -0.09 0.00
N LEU A 83 7.80 1.14 0.23
CA LEU A 83 8.20 2.29 -0.57
C LEU A 83 9.71 2.41 -0.64
N ILE A 84 10.37 2.34 0.53
CA ILE A 84 11.82 2.46 0.67
C ILE A 84 12.53 1.26 0.04
N ASN A 85 12.12 0.03 0.33
CA ASN A 85 12.77 -1.17 -0.23
C ASN A 85 12.64 -1.21 -1.75
N VAL A 86 11.51 -0.81 -2.30
CA VAL A 86 11.28 -0.83 -3.74
C VAL A 86 12.05 0.31 -4.40
N SER A 87 11.97 1.53 -3.89
CA SER A 87 12.72 2.64 -4.49
C SER A 87 14.23 2.40 -4.48
N THR A 88 14.74 1.73 -3.43
CA THR A 88 16.17 1.41 -3.31
C THR A 88 16.61 0.17 -4.09
N SER A 89 15.83 -0.93 -4.08
CA SER A 89 16.21 -2.20 -4.73
C SER A 89 15.97 -2.26 -6.23
N ARG A 90 15.27 -1.27 -6.81
CA ARG A 90 15.00 -1.22 -8.26
C ARG A 90 16.09 -0.56 -9.07
N ALA A 91 17.03 0.11 -8.39
CA ALA A 91 18.22 0.68 -9.00
C ALA A 91 19.32 -0.39 -9.12
N ARG A 92 19.75 -0.70 -10.35
CA ARG A 92 20.89 -1.61 -10.57
C ARG A 92 22.24 -0.92 -10.38
N GLN A 93 22.32 0.37 -10.73
CA GLN A 93 23.56 1.13 -10.67
C GLN A 93 23.44 2.35 -9.76
N GLN A 94 22.40 3.18 -9.95
CA GLN A 94 22.32 4.47 -9.28
C GLN A 94 20.91 4.80 -8.79
N LEU A 95 20.84 5.35 -7.58
CA LEU A 95 19.64 5.89 -6.97
C LEU A 95 19.83 7.39 -6.74
N TYR A 96 18.93 8.21 -7.27
CA TYR A 96 18.86 9.63 -6.99
C TYR A 96 17.61 9.94 -6.19
N LEU A 97 17.77 10.58 -5.04
CA LEU A 97 16.67 11.01 -4.19
C LEU A 97 16.38 12.49 -4.40
N PHE A 98 15.13 12.83 -4.73
CA PHE A 98 14.63 14.19 -4.88
C PHE A 98 13.69 14.50 -3.71
N THR A 99 14.01 15.53 -2.94
CA THR A 99 13.22 15.98 -1.79
C THR A 99 13.51 17.44 -1.46
N ASP A 100 12.57 18.09 -0.79
CA ASP A 100 12.79 19.37 -0.11
C ASP A 100 13.45 19.12 1.26
N SER A 101 14.70 19.55 1.42
CA SER A 101 15.45 19.40 2.67
C SER A 101 14.80 20.14 3.84
N ASN A 102 14.25 21.33 3.63
CA ASN A 102 13.63 22.09 4.72
C ASN A 102 12.34 21.41 5.20
N ALA A 103 11.55 20.89 4.26
CA ALA A 103 10.36 20.11 4.59
C ALA A 103 10.74 18.83 5.36
N LEU A 104 11.77 18.11 4.90
CA LEU A 104 12.25 16.88 5.53
C LEU A 104 12.72 17.13 6.97
N GLU A 105 13.59 18.13 7.19
CA GLU A 105 14.10 18.46 8.54
C GLU A 105 12.99 18.97 9.48
N ARG A 106 11.98 19.68 8.95
CA ARG A 106 10.81 20.13 9.73
C ARG A 106 9.91 18.97 10.18
N LEU A 107 9.79 17.94 9.34
CA LEU A 107 8.86 16.82 9.55
C LEU A 107 9.47 15.68 10.35
N HIS A 108 10.80 15.57 10.34
CA HIS A 108 11.54 14.60 11.12
C HIS A 108 11.44 14.90 12.63
N ASP A 109 11.16 13.86 13.41
CA ASP A 109 11.21 13.89 14.88
C ASP A 109 12.38 13.03 15.33
N PRO A 110 13.47 13.62 15.87
CA PRO A 110 14.66 12.89 16.32
C PRO A 110 14.40 11.87 17.43
N SER A 111 13.24 11.93 18.09
CA SER A 111 12.85 10.96 19.12
C SER A 111 12.19 9.69 18.56
N GLN A 112 11.92 9.64 17.25
CA GLN A 112 11.22 8.56 16.59
C GLN A 112 12.04 7.93 15.47
N GLU A 113 11.75 6.66 15.15
CA GLU A 113 12.31 6.03 13.97
C GLU A 113 11.82 6.70 12.69
N ASP A 114 12.75 6.87 11.75
CA ASP A 114 12.52 7.51 10.46
C ASP A 114 13.47 6.93 9.39
N ASP A 115 13.07 5.80 8.81
CA ASP A 115 13.86 5.10 7.78
C ASP A 115 14.10 5.98 6.54
N LEU A 116 13.16 6.85 6.22
CA LEU A 116 13.25 7.75 5.07
C LEU A 116 14.27 8.86 5.30
N TYR A 117 14.31 9.43 6.50
CA TYR A 117 15.31 10.41 6.90
C TYR A 117 16.71 9.79 6.92
N ASP A 118 16.84 8.58 7.48
CA ASP A 118 18.09 7.82 7.47
C ASP A 118 18.59 7.57 6.03
N LEU A 119 17.69 7.17 5.12
CA LEU A 119 18.01 7.02 3.70
C LEU A 119 18.45 8.35 3.09
N ALA A 120 17.75 9.45 3.35
CA ALA A 120 18.10 10.76 2.82
C ALA A 120 19.47 11.23 3.32
N CYS A 121 19.78 11.02 4.59
CA CYS A 121 21.10 11.28 5.17
C CYS A 121 22.18 10.39 4.55
N TYR A 122 21.89 9.11 4.33
CA TYR A 122 22.79 8.18 3.67
C TYR A 122 23.12 8.61 2.24
N VAL A 123 22.11 8.97 1.43
CA VAL A 123 22.30 9.50 0.08
C VAL A 123 23.09 10.81 0.10
N ARG A 124 22.73 11.76 0.98
CA ARG A 124 23.40 13.06 1.13
C ARG A 124 24.88 12.94 1.51
N SER A 125 25.22 11.94 2.32
CA SER A 125 26.59 11.67 2.78
C SER A 125 27.40 10.78 1.85
N ALA A 126 26.87 10.45 0.66
CA ALA A 126 27.47 9.49 -0.27
C ALA A 126 27.82 8.14 0.41
N GLY A 127 26.94 7.68 1.30
CA GLY A 127 27.03 6.38 1.95
C GLY A 127 27.87 6.32 3.23
N THR A 128 28.34 7.45 3.76
CA THR A 128 29.16 7.51 4.97
C THR A 128 28.35 7.67 6.27
N TYR A 129 27.06 7.95 6.16
CA TYR A 129 26.14 8.06 7.30
C TYR A 129 25.98 6.72 8.04
N GLN A 130 26.13 6.75 9.37
CA GLN A 130 25.87 5.60 10.23
C GLN A 130 24.37 5.48 10.49
N LEU A 131 23.76 4.44 9.92
CA LEU A 131 22.34 4.16 10.09
C LEU A 131 21.99 3.82 11.54
N THR A 132 20.77 4.16 11.94
CA THR A 132 20.22 3.74 13.22
C THR A 132 20.14 2.20 13.25
N PRO A 133 20.81 1.52 14.20
CA PRO A 133 20.83 0.06 14.22
C PRO A 133 19.43 -0.50 14.47
N LYS A 134 18.90 -1.26 13.52
CA LYS A 134 17.65 -2.03 13.70
C LYS A 134 17.97 -3.48 14.04
N PRO A 135 17.23 -4.12 14.98
CA PRO A 135 17.33 -5.56 15.15
C PRO A 135 16.97 -6.24 13.83
N VAL A 136 17.85 -7.14 13.36
CA VAL A 136 17.62 -7.90 12.14
C VAL A 136 16.46 -8.85 12.41
N GLU A 137 15.27 -8.52 11.88
CA GLU A 137 14.20 -9.51 11.76
C GLU A 137 14.66 -10.55 10.73
N SER A 138 15.11 -11.71 11.22
CA SER A 138 15.46 -12.86 10.38
C SER A 138 14.32 -13.16 9.41
N ARG A 139 14.54 -12.83 8.13
CA ARG A 139 13.69 -13.22 6.98
C ARG A 139 14.02 -14.63 6.48
N ALA A 140 14.55 -15.51 7.34
CA ALA A 140 14.78 -16.90 7.00
C ALA A 140 13.60 -17.74 7.47
N LEU A 141 12.80 -18.20 6.50
CA LEU A 141 11.67 -19.12 6.62
C LEU A 141 10.46 -18.64 7.44
N GLY A 142 9.31 -18.59 6.76
CA GLY A 142 7.99 -18.63 7.39
C GLY A 142 7.37 -17.26 7.60
N ILE A 143 6.29 -17.03 6.85
CA ILE A 143 5.32 -15.96 7.04
C ILE A 143 4.97 -15.91 8.52
N ARG A 144 5.42 -14.86 9.23
CA ARG A 144 4.84 -14.51 10.52
C ARG A 144 3.74 -13.48 10.28
N PRO A 145 2.53 -13.68 10.82
CA PRO A 145 1.52 -12.63 10.86
C PRO A 145 2.08 -11.40 11.62
N TYR A 146 1.66 -10.21 11.20
CA TYR A 146 2.05 -8.95 11.84
C TYR A 146 1.66 -8.94 13.33
N SER A 147 2.30 -8.08 14.12
CA SER A 147 1.87 -7.87 15.51
C SER A 147 0.47 -7.25 15.55
N THR A 148 -0.33 -7.59 16.57
CA THR A 148 -1.70 -7.05 16.76
C THR A 148 -1.75 -5.52 16.72
N ALA A 149 -0.71 -4.85 17.23
CA ALA A 149 -0.62 -3.39 17.23
C ALA A 149 -0.42 -2.79 15.83
N THR A 150 0.34 -3.47 14.95
CA THR A 150 0.54 -3.04 13.57
C THR A 150 -0.74 -3.22 12.75
N GLU A 151 -1.51 -4.28 13.04
CA GLU A 151 -2.81 -4.51 12.42
C GLU A 151 -3.87 -3.49 12.86
N GLU A 152 -3.90 -3.12 14.14
CA GLU A 152 -4.84 -2.12 14.67
C GLU A 152 -4.58 -0.73 14.08
N ALA A 153 -3.33 -0.25 14.09
CA ALA A 153 -2.97 1.02 13.46
C ALA A 153 -3.27 1.03 11.95
N PHE A 154 -3.21 -0.13 11.28
CA PHE A 154 -3.61 -0.27 9.89
C PHE A 154 -5.12 -0.14 9.70
N LEU A 155 -5.93 -0.80 10.55
CA LEU A 155 -7.40 -0.71 10.48
C LEU A 155 -7.90 0.72 10.68
N GLU A 156 -7.27 1.46 11.59
CA GLU A 156 -7.54 2.90 11.76
C GLU A 156 -7.24 3.67 10.46
N ASN A 157 -6.07 3.43 9.86
CA ASN A 157 -5.69 4.08 8.60
C ASN A 157 -6.60 3.72 7.42
N LEU A 158 -7.05 2.47 7.31
CA LEU A 158 -7.97 2.03 6.26
C LEU A 158 -9.36 2.66 6.46
N THR A 159 -9.85 2.68 7.70
CA THR A 159 -11.11 3.34 8.08
C THR A 159 -11.06 4.83 7.71
N HIS A 160 -9.99 5.52 8.10
CA HIS A 160 -9.77 6.92 7.74
C HIS A 160 -9.65 7.12 6.21
N ALA A 161 -9.03 6.19 5.49
CA ALA A 161 -8.90 6.29 4.05
C ALA A 161 -10.25 6.13 3.33
N LEU A 162 -11.10 5.21 3.79
CA LEU A 162 -12.44 5.01 3.26
C LEU A 162 -13.33 6.22 3.58
N ASP A 163 -13.31 6.73 4.80
CA ASP A 163 -14.06 7.94 5.19
C ASP A 163 -13.71 9.17 4.33
N ASN A 164 -12.44 9.30 3.91
CA ASN A 164 -11.99 10.40 3.06
C ASN A 164 -12.17 10.15 1.56
N ALA A 165 -12.39 8.90 1.14
CA ALA A 165 -12.51 8.54 -0.27
C ALA A 165 -13.89 8.87 -0.86
N PHE A 166 -14.93 9.03 -0.02
CA PHE A 166 -16.31 9.21 -0.45
C PHE A 166 -16.86 10.58 -0.03
N SER A 167 -17.37 11.33 -1.01
CA SER A 167 -17.92 12.68 -0.79
C SER A 167 -19.42 12.68 -0.50
N ASP A 168 -20.06 11.51 -0.39
CA ASP A 168 -21.50 11.34 -0.18
C ASP A 168 -21.93 11.40 1.29
N GLY A 169 -20.98 11.57 2.22
CA GLY A 169 -21.21 11.57 3.67
C GLY A 169 -21.45 10.17 4.27
N SER A 170 -21.17 9.10 3.51
CA SER A 170 -21.21 7.73 4.03
C SER A 170 -19.94 7.43 4.84
N HIS A 171 -20.14 7.04 6.10
CA HIS A 171 -19.06 6.59 6.97
C HIS A 171 -18.89 5.08 6.89
N TYR A 172 -17.66 4.60 6.81
CA TYR A 172 -17.36 3.18 6.72
C TYR A 172 -16.50 2.71 7.89
N THR A 173 -16.70 1.48 8.34
CA THR A 173 -15.90 0.82 9.37
C THR A 173 -15.44 -0.54 8.88
N VAL A 174 -14.26 -0.97 9.32
CA VAL A 174 -13.70 -2.28 8.95
C VAL A 174 -13.51 -3.11 10.20
N HIS A 175 -14.07 -4.32 10.20
CA HIS A 175 -13.93 -5.27 11.30
C HIS A 175 -13.13 -6.49 10.84
N LYS A 176 -12.29 -7.04 11.73
CA LYS A 176 -11.47 -8.23 11.48
C LYS A 176 -12.08 -9.50 12.06
N GLU A 177 -11.76 -10.64 11.46
CA GLU A 177 -12.13 -11.99 11.91
C GLU A 177 -13.64 -12.15 12.17
N VAL A 178 -14.47 -11.60 11.29
CA VAL A 178 -15.91 -11.50 11.50
C VAL A 178 -16.59 -12.85 11.22
N PRO A 179 -17.36 -13.43 12.15
CA PRO A 179 -18.12 -14.65 11.89
C PRO A 179 -19.07 -14.50 10.70
N VAL A 180 -19.14 -15.51 9.84
CA VAL A 180 -20.06 -15.54 8.68
C VAL A 180 -21.52 -15.36 9.15
N SER A 181 -21.88 -15.99 10.28
CA SER A 181 -23.19 -15.85 10.91
C SER A 181 -23.51 -14.46 11.47
N GLN A 182 -22.53 -13.57 11.61
CA GLN A 182 -22.75 -12.18 11.99
C GLN A 182 -23.07 -11.31 10.78
N VAL A 183 -22.54 -11.67 9.60
CA VAL A 183 -22.78 -10.96 8.34
C VAL A 183 -24.15 -11.33 7.75
N PHE A 184 -24.54 -12.60 7.86
CA PHE A 184 -25.78 -13.12 7.31
C PHE A 184 -26.74 -13.56 8.41
N MET A 185 -28.00 -13.11 8.36
CA MET A 185 -29.01 -13.41 9.39
C MET A 185 -29.71 -14.77 9.21
N GLU A 186 -29.67 -15.36 8.00
CA GLU A 186 -30.31 -16.64 7.69
C GLU A 186 -29.30 -17.64 7.13
N ASN A 187 -29.26 -18.86 7.67
CA ASN A 187 -28.50 -19.95 7.06
C ASN A 187 -29.36 -20.62 5.99
N ILE A 188 -29.45 -19.98 4.83
CA ILE A 188 -30.32 -20.40 3.72
C ILE A 188 -29.98 -21.82 3.23
N SER A 189 -28.71 -22.21 3.26
CA SER A 189 -28.24 -23.50 2.73
C SER A 189 -27.93 -24.59 3.76
N SER A 190 -28.26 -24.39 5.05
CA SER A 190 -28.02 -25.38 6.13
C SER A 190 -26.58 -25.92 6.17
N LYS A 191 -25.59 -25.09 5.82
CA LYS A 191 -24.18 -25.49 5.77
C LYS A 191 -23.57 -25.34 7.17
N ASP A 192 -22.93 -26.39 7.70
CA ASP A 192 -22.22 -26.37 8.99
C ASP A 192 -21.09 -25.32 9.04
N TYR A 193 -20.49 -25.04 7.89
CA TYR A 193 -19.44 -24.02 7.75
C TYR A 193 -19.94 -22.61 8.07
N PHE A 194 -21.24 -22.32 7.92
CA PHE A 194 -21.84 -21.02 8.23
C PHE A 194 -21.61 -20.58 9.70
N TYR A 195 -21.63 -21.53 10.63
CA TYR A 195 -21.47 -21.25 12.07
C TYR A 195 -20.01 -21.30 12.55
N ARG A 196 -19.09 -21.77 11.70
CA ARG A 196 -17.67 -21.95 12.04
C ARG A 196 -16.75 -21.04 11.24
N GLY A 197 -17.18 -20.61 10.06
CA GLY A 197 -16.44 -19.74 9.17
C GLY A 197 -16.33 -18.32 9.69
N ARG A 198 -15.20 -17.69 9.38
CA ARG A 198 -14.95 -16.27 9.60
C ARG A 198 -14.44 -15.65 8.32
N PHE A 199 -14.78 -14.38 8.12
CA PHE A 199 -14.16 -13.51 7.14
C PHE A 199 -12.93 -12.84 7.74
N ASP A 200 -11.86 -12.69 6.97
CA ASP A 200 -10.67 -11.97 7.43
C ASP A 200 -11.03 -10.50 7.70
N PHE A 201 -11.73 -9.85 6.76
CA PHE A 201 -12.28 -8.52 6.96
C PHE A 201 -13.69 -8.38 6.42
N VAL A 202 -14.48 -7.52 7.06
CA VAL A 202 -15.78 -7.08 6.55
C VAL A 202 -15.86 -5.58 6.65
N VAL A 203 -16.24 -4.94 5.55
CA VAL A 203 -16.49 -3.50 5.47
C VAL A 203 -17.97 -3.26 5.75
N TYR A 204 -18.24 -2.38 6.70
CA TYR A 204 -19.57 -1.96 7.09
C TYR A 204 -19.79 -0.51 6.70
N ARG A 205 -20.98 -0.20 6.20
CA ARG A 205 -21.46 1.18 6.06
C ARG A 205 -22.23 1.54 7.32
N ARG A 206 -21.87 2.66 7.94
CA ARG A 206 -22.61 3.22 9.08
C ARG A 206 -23.79 4.03 8.55
N TYR A 207 -24.99 3.65 9.00
CA TYR A 207 -26.21 4.42 8.79
C TYR A 207 -26.89 4.65 10.13
N GLN A 208 -26.92 5.91 10.58
CA GLN A 208 -27.37 6.31 11.92
C GLN A 208 -26.59 5.57 13.04
N LYS A 209 -27.25 4.67 13.78
CA LYS A 209 -26.65 3.84 14.85
C LYS A 209 -26.47 2.37 14.44
N LYS A 210 -26.68 2.03 13.17
CA LYS A 210 -26.56 0.67 12.65
C LYS A 210 -25.38 0.56 11.69
N GLU A 211 -24.75 -0.60 11.69
CA GLU A 211 -23.71 -1.00 10.76
C GLU A 211 -24.29 -2.04 9.82
N ILE A 212 -24.20 -1.79 8.51
CA ILE A 212 -24.71 -2.67 7.47
C ILE A 212 -23.49 -3.23 6.74
N PRO A 213 -23.27 -4.56 6.74
CA PRO A 213 -22.15 -5.13 6.01
C PRO A 213 -22.35 -4.89 4.50
N VAL A 214 -21.27 -4.52 3.81
CA VAL A 214 -21.31 -4.20 2.38
C VAL A 214 -20.53 -5.20 1.55
N LEU A 215 -19.34 -5.59 2.01
CA LEU A 215 -18.50 -6.59 1.35
C LEU A 215 -17.57 -7.25 2.37
N ALA A 216 -17.06 -8.43 2.02
CA ALA A 216 -15.99 -9.12 2.73
C ALA A 216 -14.71 -9.19 1.89
N VAL A 217 -13.56 -9.24 2.57
CA VAL A 217 -12.24 -9.42 1.98
C VAL A 217 -11.56 -10.63 2.63
N GLU A 218 -11.02 -11.52 1.79
CA GLU A 218 -10.25 -12.71 2.19
C GLU A 218 -8.80 -12.62 1.73
N LEU A 219 -7.88 -13.10 2.56
CA LEU A 219 -6.45 -13.10 2.30
C LEU A 219 -5.90 -14.52 2.08
N ASP A 220 -5.79 -14.93 0.81
CA ASP A 220 -5.51 -16.32 0.44
C ASP A 220 -4.02 -16.70 0.49
N GLY A 221 -3.62 -17.51 1.47
CA GLY A 221 -2.31 -18.20 1.53
C GLY A 221 -1.87 -18.96 0.27
N MET A 222 -0.56 -19.23 0.11
CA MET A 222 -0.08 -20.24 -0.86
C MET A 222 -0.65 -21.64 -0.61
N GLU A 223 -1.20 -21.88 0.58
CA GLU A 223 -1.89 -23.11 0.99
C GLU A 223 -3.21 -23.32 0.21
N HIS A 224 -3.85 -22.25 -0.29
CA HIS A 224 -5.09 -22.33 -1.08
C HIS A 224 -4.87 -22.96 -2.47
N LEU A 225 -3.64 -22.96 -2.98
CA LEU A 225 -3.29 -23.55 -4.27
C LEU A 225 -3.04 -25.06 -4.21
N SER A 226 -2.81 -25.62 -3.02
CA SER A 226 -2.32 -27.00 -2.87
C SER A 226 -3.14 -27.90 -1.93
N ASP A 227 -3.98 -27.33 -1.05
CA ASP A 227 -4.81 -28.11 -0.13
C ASP A 227 -6.28 -28.22 -0.59
N HIS A 228 -6.70 -29.44 -0.91
CA HIS A 228 -8.08 -29.75 -1.30
C HIS A 228 -9.12 -29.43 -0.22
N ILE A 229 -8.75 -29.44 1.06
CA ILE A 229 -9.65 -29.10 2.18
C ILE A 229 -9.89 -27.59 2.25
N VAL A 230 -8.84 -26.80 2.01
CA VAL A 230 -8.92 -25.32 1.98
C VAL A 230 -9.80 -24.88 0.81
N LYS A 231 -9.57 -25.45 -0.37
CA LYS A 231 -10.38 -25.17 -1.57
C LYS A 231 -11.87 -25.46 -1.38
N ALA A 232 -12.21 -26.58 -0.74
CA ALA A 232 -13.60 -26.93 -0.46
C ALA A 232 -14.28 -25.97 0.53
N ARG A 233 -13.55 -25.43 1.51
CA ARG A 233 -14.06 -24.42 2.45
C ARG A 233 -14.29 -23.08 1.75
N ASP A 234 -13.39 -22.70 0.87
CA ASP A 234 -13.50 -21.47 0.11
C ASP A 234 -14.67 -21.49 -0.86
N GLU A 235 -14.88 -22.59 -1.57
CA GLU A 235 -16.04 -22.81 -2.44
C GLU A 235 -17.35 -22.70 -1.63
N GLN A 236 -17.38 -23.21 -0.40
CA GLN A 236 -18.53 -23.05 0.49
C GLN A 236 -18.76 -21.59 0.89
N LYS A 237 -17.69 -20.84 1.21
CA LYS A 237 -17.75 -19.43 1.58
C LYS A 237 -18.24 -18.55 0.41
N GLU A 238 -17.70 -18.77 -0.79
CA GLU A 238 -18.14 -18.11 -2.02
C GLU A 238 -19.60 -18.40 -2.34
N ALA A 239 -20.04 -19.65 -2.17
CA ALA A 239 -21.43 -20.02 -2.39
C ALA A 239 -22.38 -19.31 -1.40
N ILE A 240 -21.99 -19.20 -0.12
CA ILE A 240 -22.77 -18.46 0.88
C ILE A 240 -22.88 -16.98 0.50
N CYS A 241 -21.77 -16.34 0.12
CA CYS A 241 -21.78 -14.93 -0.31
C CYS A 241 -22.67 -14.73 -1.55
N ARG A 242 -22.55 -15.61 -2.56
CA ARG A 242 -23.36 -15.55 -3.79
C ARG A 242 -24.85 -15.75 -3.52
N GLU A 243 -25.22 -16.68 -2.65
CA GLU A 243 -26.62 -16.92 -2.24
C GLU A 243 -27.25 -15.69 -1.59
N HIS A 244 -26.46 -14.88 -0.87
CA HIS A 244 -26.91 -13.67 -0.18
C HIS A 244 -26.74 -12.39 -1.02
N GLY A 245 -26.27 -12.50 -2.28
CA GLY A 245 -25.96 -11.34 -3.11
C GLY A 245 -24.87 -10.44 -2.51
N PHE A 246 -23.97 -11.03 -1.71
CA PHE A 246 -22.94 -10.33 -0.97
C PHE A 246 -21.59 -10.45 -1.66
N GLU A 247 -20.86 -9.34 -1.73
CA GLU A 247 -19.61 -9.30 -2.45
C GLU A 247 -18.46 -9.87 -1.60
N LEU A 248 -17.67 -10.76 -2.21
CA LEU A 248 -16.48 -11.34 -1.63
C LEU A 248 -15.28 -11.04 -2.52
N ILE A 249 -14.31 -10.30 -1.99
CA ILE A 249 -13.08 -9.94 -2.66
C ILE A 249 -11.95 -10.82 -2.11
N ARG A 250 -11.21 -11.48 -3.00
CA ARG A 250 -10.09 -12.36 -2.63
C ARG A 250 -8.76 -11.74 -3.02
N VAL A 251 -7.80 -11.80 -2.11
CA VAL A 251 -6.47 -11.18 -2.27
C VAL A 251 -5.40 -12.20 -1.91
N ASP A 252 -4.51 -12.51 -2.85
CA ASP A 252 -3.42 -13.47 -2.64
C ASP A 252 -2.44 -13.05 -1.52
N ASN A 253 -1.91 -13.99 -0.77
CA ASN A 253 -1.03 -13.79 0.39
C ASN A 253 0.47 -13.74 0.01
N THR A 254 0.83 -14.01 -1.24
CA THR A 254 2.19 -13.74 -1.76
C THR A 254 2.49 -12.24 -1.83
N TYR A 255 1.48 -11.38 -1.65
CA TYR A 255 1.67 -9.95 -1.54
C TYR A 255 2.15 -9.54 -0.14
N ALA A 256 3.46 -9.32 -0.03
CA ALA A 256 4.06 -8.48 1.03
C ALA A 256 3.58 -7.00 1.01
N ARG A 257 2.49 -6.70 0.29
CA ARG A 257 1.86 -5.39 0.02
C ARG A 257 0.33 -5.44 0.19
N ARG A 258 -0.15 -6.31 1.08
CA ARG A 258 -1.57 -6.61 1.35
C ARG A 258 -2.49 -5.38 1.47
N TYR A 259 -1.97 -4.22 1.86
CA TYR A 259 -2.77 -3.13 2.41
C TYR A 259 -3.10 -1.99 1.44
N HIS A 260 -2.14 -1.60 0.56
CA HIS A 260 -2.39 -0.59 -0.46
C HIS A 260 -3.29 -1.15 -1.58
N TYR A 261 -3.09 -2.43 -1.92
CA TYR A 261 -3.90 -3.13 -2.90
C TYR A 261 -5.36 -3.27 -2.44
N ILE A 262 -5.60 -3.64 -1.18
CA ILE A 262 -6.96 -3.62 -0.60
C ILE A 262 -7.56 -2.22 -0.68
N LYS A 263 -6.81 -1.19 -0.28
CA LYS A 263 -7.29 0.21 -0.36
C LYS A 263 -7.65 0.60 -1.80
N GLU A 264 -6.84 0.26 -2.80
CA GLU A 264 -7.12 0.54 -4.20
C GLU A 264 -8.34 -0.22 -4.72
N ILE A 265 -8.46 -1.51 -4.42
CA ILE A 265 -9.64 -2.32 -4.78
C ILE A 265 -10.90 -1.70 -4.18
N LEU A 266 -10.90 -1.41 -2.87
CA LEU A 266 -12.04 -0.81 -2.21
C LEU A 266 -12.35 0.58 -2.81
N THR A 267 -11.33 1.38 -3.08
CA THR A 267 -11.52 2.70 -3.71
C THR A 267 -12.13 2.58 -5.11
N GLN A 268 -11.75 1.58 -5.90
CA GLN A 268 -12.32 1.33 -7.22
C GLN A 268 -13.76 0.81 -7.13
N TYR A 269 -14.00 -0.19 -6.27
CA TYR A 269 -15.30 -0.82 -6.07
C TYR A 269 -16.40 0.19 -5.71
N PHE A 270 -16.08 1.14 -4.84
CA PHE A 270 -17.04 2.16 -4.42
C PHE A 270 -17.06 3.42 -5.30
N ARG A 271 -16.21 3.50 -6.34
CA ARG A 271 -16.25 4.59 -7.36
C ARG A 271 -17.08 4.20 -8.59
N SER A 272 -17.23 2.90 -8.86
CA SER A 272 -18.10 2.31 -9.89
C SER A 272 -19.55 2.26 -9.45
#